data_AF-A0A7K1ZQD9-F1
#
_entry.id   AF-A0A7K1ZQD9-F1
#
_cell.length_a   1.000
_cell.length_b   1.000
_cell.length_c   1.000
_cell.angle_alpha   90.00
_cell.angle_beta   90.00
_cell.angle_gamma   90.00
#
_symmetry.space_group_name_H-M   'P 1'
#
loop_
_entity.id
_entity.type
_entity.pdbx_description
1 polymer ?
#
loop_
_entity_poly.entity_id
_entity_poly.type
_entity_poly.pdbx_seq_one_letter_code
_entity_poly.pdbx_strand_id
1 'polypeptide(L)'
;MSKAGVLSHQGDEYQVRIALKWIVRLLLNDCIRGIQVESTGFPGDGVPPFIDDVVVKFVDGHSVYIQAKKNEPNHRTWTLKNSTLKDELLKA
;
A
#
# COMPACT_ATOMS: atom_id res chain seq x y z
N MET A 1 -9.45 21.89 -9.70
CA MET A 1 -8.21 21.10 -9.54
C MET A 1 -7.72 20.65 -10.90
N SER A 2 -6.40 20.54 -11.10
CA SER A 2 -5.83 19.95 -12.32
C SER A 2 -6.15 18.45 -12.41
N LYS A 3 -6.03 17.86 -13.61
CA LYS A 3 -6.18 16.41 -13.80
C LYS A 3 -5.26 15.61 -12.87
N ALA A 4 -4.01 16.06 -12.71
CA ALA A 4 -3.06 15.47 -11.77
C ALA A 4 -3.53 15.58 -10.31
N GLY A 5 -4.06 16.74 -9.90
CA GLY A 5 -4.58 16.92 -8.54
C GLY A 5 -5.79 16.04 -8.23
N VAL A 6 -6.70 15.85 -9.19
CA VAL A 6 -7.85 14.93 -9.04
C VAL A 6 -7.38 13.49 -8.88
N LEU A 7 -6.43 13.03 -9.70
CA LEU A 7 -5.90 11.66 -9.62
C LEU A 7 -5.14 11.43 -8.31
N SER A 8 -4.41 12.43 -7.81
CA SER A 8 -3.72 12.38 -6.51
C SER A 8 -4.72 12.21 -5.37
N HIS A 9 -5.71 13.11 -5.27
CA HIS A 9 -6.70 13.06 -4.20
C HIS A 9 -7.46 11.72 -4.16
N GLN A 10 -7.78 11.19 -5.33
CA GLN A 10 -8.44 9.89 -5.44
C GLN A 10 -7.51 8.71 -5.09
N GLY A 11 -6.19 8.87 -5.26
CA GLY A 11 -5.17 7.93 -4.77
C GLY A 11 -5.15 7.89 -3.25
N ASP A 12 -5.15 9.06 -2.60
CA ASP A 12 -5.20 9.17 -1.14
C ASP A 12 -6.48 8.50 -0.58
N GLU A 13 -7.63 8.74 -1.21
CA GLU A 13 -8.89 8.11 -0.80
C GLU A 13 -8.84 6.57 -0.97
N TYR A 14 -8.21 6.08 -2.05
CA TYR A 14 -8.03 4.65 -2.26
C TYR A 14 -7.11 4.02 -1.20
N GLN A 15 -6.00 4.69 -0.87
CA GLN A 15 -5.10 4.26 0.21
C GLN A 15 -5.84 4.11 1.54
N VAL A 16 -6.68 5.09 1.91
CA VAL A 16 -7.50 5.03 3.13
C VAL A 16 -8.41 3.80 3.14
N ARG A 17 -9.06 3.48 2.02
CA ARG A 17 -9.92 2.29 1.92
C ARG A 17 -9.13 0.98 2.06
N ILE A 18 -7.92 0.93 1.50
CA ILE A 18 -7.03 -0.24 1.64
C ILE A 18 -6.55 -0.38 3.09
N ALA A 19 -6.14 0.71 3.73
CA ALA A 19 -5.77 0.73 5.15
C ALA A 19 -6.92 0.22 6.02
N LEU A 20 -8.14 0.74 5.83
CA LEU A 20 -9.33 0.32 6.57
C LEU A 20 -9.59 -1.18 6.42
N LYS A 21 -9.53 -1.71 5.19
CA LYS A 21 -9.68 -3.15 4.94
C LYS A 21 -8.69 -3.97 5.75
N TRP A 22 -7.42 -3.56 5.82
CA TRP A 22 -6.40 -4.28 6.57
C TRP A 22 -6.58 -4.15 8.08
N ILE A 23 -6.97 -2.97 8.58
CA ILE A 23 -7.27 -2.77 10.01
C ILE A 23 -8.41 -3.69 10.45
N VAL A 24 -9.48 -3.79 9.66
CA VAL A 24 -10.57 -4.75 9.94
C VAL A 24 -10.04 -6.19 9.99
N ARG A 25 -9.13 -6.57 9.08
CA ARG A 25 -8.51 -7.91 9.13
C ARG A 25 -7.63 -8.11 10.36
N LEU A 26 -6.85 -7.10 10.77
CA LEU A 26 -6.03 -7.14 11.98
C LEU A 26 -6.89 -7.40 13.22
N LEU A 27 -8.03 -6.72 13.32
CA LEU A 27 -8.95 -6.89 14.45
C LEU A 27 -9.67 -8.25 14.47
N LEU A 28 -9.74 -8.94 13.33
CA LEU A 28 -10.45 -10.22 13.18
C LEU A 28 -9.51 -11.43 13.06
N ASN A 29 -8.20 -11.21 12.95
CA ASN A 29 -7.23 -12.27 12.66
C ASN A 29 -5.92 -12.03 13.42
N ASP A 30 -5.66 -12.90 14.40
CA ASP A 30 -4.48 -12.85 15.28
C ASP A 30 -3.16 -13.14 14.55
N CYS A 31 -3.18 -13.55 13.27
CA CYS A 31 -1.97 -13.74 12.47
C CYS A 31 -1.33 -12.42 12.03
N ILE A 32 -2.06 -11.30 12.08
CA ILE A 32 -1.51 -9.98 11.73
C ILE A 32 -0.93 -9.34 13.00
N ARG A 33 0.37 -9.08 12.99
CA ARG A 33 1.08 -8.46 14.11
C ARG A 33 0.86 -6.95 14.17
N GLY A 34 0.77 -6.30 13.01
CA GLY A 34 0.63 -4.85 12.96
C GLY A 34 0.53 -4.31 11.53
N ILE A 35 0.05 -3.07 11.45
CA ILE A 35 -0.14 -2.34 10.19
C ILE A 35 0.44 -0.96 10.35
N GLN A 36 1.14 -0.48 9.32
CA GLN A 36 1.50 0.92 9.15
C GLN A 36 0.82 1.50 7.92
N VAL A 37 0.24 2.68 8.08
CA VAL A 37 -0.38 3.48 7.04
C VAL A 37 0.51 4.71 6.86
N GLU A 38 0.76 5.12 5.60
CA GLU A 38 1.77 6.13 5.27
C GLU A 38 3.13 5.71 5.82
N SER A 39 3.51 4.47 5.53
CA SER A 39 4.60 3.79 6.21
C SER A 39 5.94 4.49 5.98
N THR A 40 6.51 5.04 7.05
CA THR A 40 7.91 5.49 7.09
C THR A 40 8.85 4.44 7.69
N GLY A 41 8.31 3.30 8.13
CA GLY A 41 9.08 2.21 8.74
C GLY A 41 8.63 1.81 10.13
N PHE A 42 8.75 0.50 10.39
CA PHE A 42 8.51 -0.06 11.70
C PHE A 42 9.65 0.31 12.65
N PRO A 43 9.35 0.89 13.83
CA PRO A 43 10.35 1.12 14.86
C PRO A 43 11.08 -0.19 15.18
N GLY A 44 12.40 -0.20 15.00
CA GLY A 44 13.25 -1.37 15.27
C GLY A 44 13.57 -2.26 14.07
N ASP A 45 12.98 -2.05 12.89
CA ASP A 45 13.23 -2.91 11.72
C ASP A 45 14.53 -2.57 10.96
N GLY A 46 15.27 -1.52 11.36
CA GLY A 46 16.62 -1.18 10.86
C GLY A 46 16.72 -0.79 9.38
N VAL A 47 15.69 -1.07 8.58
CA VAL A 47 15.58 -0.77 7.17
C VAL A 47 14.33 0.09 6.99
N PRO A 48 14.45 1.36 6.54
CA PRO A 48 13.28 2.12 6.16
C PRO A 48 12.60 1.40 4.98
N PRO A 49 11.30 1.07 5.05
CA PRO A 49 10.59 0.52 3.93
C PRO A 49 10.64 1.55 2.81
N PHE A 50 11.21 1.14 1.70
CA PHE A 50 11.23 1.94 0.50
C PHE A 50 9.78 2.08 0.00
N ILE A 51 9.21 3.28 0.18
CA ILE A 51 8.16 3.84 -0.68
C ILE A 51 6.83 3.05 -0.75
N ASP A 52 6.38 2.47 0.36
CA ASP A 52 5.07 1.80 0.43
C ASP A 52 4.03 2.61 1.23
N ASP A 53 2.82 2.70 0.69
CA ASP A 53 1.73 3.47 1.25
C ASP A 53 1.10 2.76 2.47
N VAL A 54 1.12 1.43 2.49
CA VAL A 54 0.68 0.59 3.63
C VAL A 54 1.59 -0.64 3.75
N VAL A 55 2.02 -0.96 4.98
CA VAL A 55 2.81 -2.16 5.29
C VAL A 55 2.09 -2.99 6.34
N VAL A 56 1.96 -4.29 6.09
CA VAL A 56 1.33 -5.26 6.99
C VAL A 56 2.36 -6.28 7.44
N LYS A 57 2.53 -6.45 8.75
CA LYS A 57 3.44 -7.43 9.36
C LYS A 57 2.63 -8.59 9.93
N PHE A 58 3.07 -9.80 9.66
CA PHE A 58 2.49 -11.02 10.20
C PHE A 58 3.33 -11.57 11.35
N VAL A 59 2.71 -12.39 12.19
CA VAL A 59 3.37 -13.01 13.36
C VAL A 59 4.46 -14.02 12.96
N ASP A 60 4.34 -14.64 11.79
CA ASP A 60 5.29 -15.60 11.23
C ASP A 60 6.52 -14.94 10.57
N GLY A 61 6.61 -13.61 10.61
CA GLY A 61 7.69 -12.83 10.01
C GLY A 61 7.43 -12.42 8.56
N HIS A 62 6.34 -12.88 7.93
CA HIS A 62 5.96 -12.43 6.59
C HIS A 62 5.52 -10.94 6.61
N SER A 63 5.72 -10.25 5.48
CA SER A 63 5.32 -8.86 5.31
C SER A 63 4.60 -8.67 3.97
N VAL A 64 3.53 -7.89 3.96
CA VAL A 64 2.87 -7.41 2.73
C VAL A 64 3.13 -5.92 2.60
N TYR A 65 3.66 -5.53 1.46
CA TYR A 65 3.96 -4.16 1.08
C TYR A 65 2.96 -3.72 0.02
N ILE A 66 2.36 -2.55 0.20
CA ILE A 66 1.24 -2.10 -0.61
C ILE A 66 1.46 -0.66 -1.05
N GLN A 67 1.54 -0.48 -2.36
CA GLN A 67 1.45 0.82 -3.00
C GLN A 67 0.05 1.01 -3.61
N ALA A 68 -0.66 2.04 -3.17
CA ALA A 68 -2.01 2.39 -3.55
C ALA A 68 -2.00 3.31 -4.78
N LYS A 69 -1.57 2.80 -5.94
CA LYS A 69 -1.58 3.57 -7.20
C LYS A 69 -2.91 3.45 -7.93
N LYS A 70 -3.59 4.59 -8.12
CA LYS A 70 -4.87 4.66 -8.84
C LYS A 70 -4.77 4.50 -10.36
N ASN A 71 -3.58 4.70 -10.94
CA ASN A 71 -3.44 4.68 -12.40
C ASN A 71 -3.68 3.29 -13.02
N GLU A 72 -3.92 2.24 -12.21
CA GLU A 72 -4.55 1.00 -12.68
C GLU A 72 -6.07 1.21 -12.81
N PRO A 73 -6.61 1.26 -14.03
CA PRO A 73 -7.99 1.69 -14.27
C PRO A 73 -9.06 0.71 -13.75
N ASN A 74 -8.67 -0.52 -13.38
CA ASN A 74 -9.59 -1.55 -12.90
C ASN A 74 -9.52 -1.79 -11.38
N HIS A 75 -8.70 -1.01 -10.66
CA HIS A 75 -8.42 -1.16 -9.22
C HIS A 75 -8.08 -2.60 -8.78
N ARG A 76 -7.35 -3.35 -9.62
CA ARG A 76 -6.90 -4.72 -9.34
C ARG A 76 -5.54 -4.73 -8.66
N THR A 77 -5.23 -5.84 -7.97
CA THR A 77 -3.87 -6.14 -7.55
C THR A 77 -2.97 -6.17 -8.78
N TRP A 78 -1.97 -5.30 -8.80
CA TRP A 78 -1.03 -5.20 -9.89
C TRP A 78 0.22 -6.05 -9.61
N THR A 79 0.92 -6.40 -10.68
CA THR A 79 2.20 -7.11 -10.61
C THR A 79 3.22 -6.31 -11.42
N LEU A 80 4.51 -6.61 -11.28
CA LEU A 80 5.55 -6.01 -12.12
C LEU A 80 5.35 -6.27 -13.64
N LYS A 81 4.46 -7.21 -13.99
CA LYS A 81 4.06 -7.49 -15.37
C LYS A 81 2.88 -6.63 -15.85
N ASN A 82 2.34 -5.75 -15.01
CA ASN A 82 1.23 -4.87 -15.38
C ASN A 82 1.71 -3.82 -16.39
N SER A 83 1.32 -3.98 -17.65
CA SER A 83 1.69 -3.07 -18.74
C SER A 83 1.17 -1.66 -18.55
N THR A 84 0.07 -1.48 -17.80
CA THR A 84 -0.55 -0.17 -17.55
C THR A 84 0.21 0.65 -16.52
N LEU A 85 0.85 -0.03 -15.56
CA LEU A 85 1.61 0.64 -14.48
C LEU A 85 3.12 0.52 -14.65
N LYS A 86 3.62 -0.15 -15.69
CA LYS A 86 5.05 -0.51 -15.85
C LYS A 86 5.99 0.67 -15.60
N ASP A 87 5.72 1.82 -16.21
CA ASP A 87 6.59 3.01 -16.10
C ASP A 87 6.49 3.71 -14.75
N GLU A 88 5.42 3.47 -14.00
CA GLU A 88 5.21 4.00 -12.64
C GLU A 88 5.85 3.08 -11.60
N LEU A 89 5.76 1.76 -11.80
CA LEU A 89 6.36 0.75 -10.94
C LEU A 89 7.88 0.76 -10.99
N LEU A 90 8.48 1.20 -12.11
CA LEU A 90 9.93 1.34 -12.23
C LEU A 90 10.50 2.59 -11.55
N LYS A 91 9.65 3.51 -11.10
CA LYS A 91 10.05 4.76 -10.44
C LYS A 91 9.93 4.72 -8.91
N ALA A 92 9.27 3.69 -8.38
CA ALA A 92 9.20 3.39 -6.95
C ALA A 92 10.37 2.47 -6.57
#